data_AF-A0A847N7F6-F1
#
_entry.id   AF-A0A847N7F6-F1
#
_cell.length_a   1.000
_cell.length_b   1.000
_cell.length_c   1.000
_cell.angle_alpha   90.00
_cell.angle_beta   90.00
_cell.angle_gamma   90.00
#
_symmetry.space_group_name_H-M   'P 1'
#
loop_
_entity.id
_entity.type
_entity.pdbx_description
1 polymer ?
#
loop_
_entity_poly.entity_id
_entity_poly.type
_entity_poly.pdbx_seq_one_letter_code
_entity_poly.pdbx_strand_id
1 'polypeptide(L)' 'MDKDQVLEIATRYFELVSKELKPRKVLLFGSYARGNWHEFSDIDIAIVVDSIDGDFLDMASMLYRLRRDIDD' A
#
# COMPACT_ATOMS: atom_id res chain seq x y z
N MET A 1 -10.94 -11.12 6.12
CA MET A 1 -9.87 -11.46 5.16
C MET A 1 -8.82 -12.26 5.89
N ASP A 2 -8.24 -13.28 5.27
CA ASP A 2 -7.10 -13.99 5.86
C ASP A 2 -5.77 -13.32 5.47
N LYS A 3 -4.67 -13.80 6.06
CA LYS A 3 -3.33 -13.22 5.85
C LYS A 3 -2.84 -13.37 4.40
N ASP A 4 -3.23 -14.43 3.71
CA ASP A 4 -2.78 -14.71 2.35
C ASP A 4 -3.49 -13.77 1.36
N GLN A 5 -4.79 -13.53 1.56
CA GLN A 5 -5.56 -12.53 0.82
C GLN A 5 -4.98 -11.11 0.99
N VAL A 6 -4.57 -10.76 2.21
CA VAL A 6 -3.95 -9.46 2.49
C VAL A 6 -2.61 -9.33 1.78
N LEU A 7 -1.82 -10.40 1.73
CA LEU A 7 -0.54 -10.40 1.03
C LEU A 7 -0.73 -10.29 -0.49
N GLU A 8 -1.77 -10.92 -1.05
CA GLU A 8 -2.15 -10.79 -2.45
C GLU A 8 -2.54 -9.34 -2.79
N ILE A 9 -3.39 -8.71 -1.98
CA ILE A 9 -3.77 -7.31 -2.13
C ILE A 9 -2.56 -6.37 -2.04
N ALA A 10 -1.70 -6.57 -1.04
CA ALA A 10 -0.48 -5.79 -0.88
C ALA A 10 0.45 -5.94 -2.09
N THR A 11 0.53 -7.14 -2.66
CA THR A 11 1.34 -7.43 -3.86
C THR A 11 0.78 -6.73 -5.09
N ARG A 12 -0.53 -6.82 -5.33
CA ARG A 12 -1.20 -6.10 -6.43
C ARG A 12 -1.02 -4.59 -6.30
N TYR A 13 -1.10 -4.06 -5.07
CA TYR A 13 -0.89 -2.63 -4.84
C TYR A 13 0.56 -2.22 -5.11
N PHE A 14 1.53 -3.04 -4.68
CA PHE A 14 2.93 -2.83 -5.03
C PHE A 14 3.16 -2.80 -6.55
N GLU A 15 2.52 -3.68 -7.32
CA GLU A 15 2.63 -3.68 -8.78
C GLU A 15 2.10 -2.40 -9.43
N LEU A 16 1.00 -1.84 -8.92
CA LEU A 16 0.46 -0.57 -9.38
C LEU A 16 1.38 0.60 -9.01
N VAL A 17 1.81 0.66 -7.75
CA VAL A 17 2.73 1.69 -7.26
C VAL A 17 4.04 1.68 -8.04
N SER A 18 4.56 0.50 -8.39
CA SER A 18 5.83 0.36 -9.11
C SER A 18 5.78 0.84 -10.57
N LYS A 19 4.59 1.09 -11.13
CA LYS A 19 4.44 1.68 -12.46
C LYS A 19 4.59 3.20 -12.42
N GLU A 20 4.16 3.82 -11.34
CA GLU A 20 4.17 5.28 -11.15
C GLU A 20 5.41 5.76 -10.38
N LEU A 21 5.89 4.96 -9.43
CA LEU A 21 7.03 5.25 -8.56
C LEU A 21 8.09 4.16 -8.68
N LYS A 22 9.32 4.49 -8.26
CA LYS A 22 10.40 3.52 -8.07
C LYS A 22 10.66 3.33 -6.57
N PRO A 23 9.77 2.63 -5.84
CA PRO A 23 9.93 2.45 -4.41
C PRO A 23 11.18 1.62 -4.12
N ARG A 24 11.94 2.05 -3.11
CA ARG A 24 13.04 1.27 -2.53
C ARG A 24 12.50 0.03 -1.82
N LYS A 25 11.39 0.19 -1.09
CA LYS A 25 10.71 -0.89 -0.36
C LYS A 25 9.21 -0.63 -0.29
N VAL A 26 8.44 -1.70 -0.25
CA VAL A 26 7.03 -1.69 0.14
C VAL A 26 6.82 -2.73 1.23
N LEU A 27 6.13 -2.35 2.30
CA LEU A 27 6.00 -3.13 3.53
C LEU A 27 4.54 -3.21 3.92
N LEU A 28 4.08 -4.42 4.26
CA LEU A 28 2.84 -4.58 5.01
C LEU A 28 3.07 -4.01 6.42
N PHE A 29 2.18 -3.13 6.85
CA PHE A 29 2.25 -2.45 8.13
C PHE A 29 0.96 -2.68 8.93
N GLY A 30 0.83 -2.03 10.09
CA GLY A 30 -0.43 -2.01 10.82
C GLY A 30 -0.79 -3.30 11.55
N SER A 31 -2.09 -3.54 11.71
CA SER A 31 -2.62 -4.67 12.51
C SER A 31 -2.35 -6.03 11.85
N TYR A 32 -2.45 -6.12 10.53
CA TYR A 32 -2.13 -7.34 9.79
C TYR A 32 -0.65 -7.73 9.90
N ALA A 33 0.27 -6.77 9.86
CA ALA A 33 1.69 -7.03 10.08
C ALA A 33 2.00 -7.51 11.52
N ARG A 34 1.25 -7.00 12.51
CA ARG A 34 1.41 -7.35 13.93
C ARG A 34 0.66 -8.62 14.36
N GLY A 35 -0.21 -9.15 13.50
CA GLY A 35 -1.02 -10.34 13.78
C GLY A 35 -2.18 -10.09 14.77
N ASN A 36 -2.54 -8.84 15.02
CA ASN A 36 -3.64 -8.45 15.92
C ASN A 36 -4.78 -7.74 15.17
N TRP A 37 -5.01 -8.13 13.92
CA TRP A 37 -6.09 -7.63 13.08
C TRP A 37 -7.46 -8.17 13.51
N HIS A 38 -8.52 -7.45 13.16
CA HIS A 38 -9.91 -7.83 13.38
C HIS A 38 -10.71 -7.66 12.08
N GLU A 39 -11.97 -8.10 12.07
CA GLU A 39 -12.82 -8.14 10.87
C GLU A 39 -13.02 -6.78 10.17
N PHE A 40 -12.85 -5.69 10.91
CA PHE A 40 -12.94 -4.30 10.42
C PHE A 40 -11.57 -3.61 10.28
N SER A 41 -10.46 -4.36 10.30
CA SER A 41 -9.13 -3.77 10.11
C SER A 41 -8.87 -3.45 8.64
N ASP A 42 -8.35 -2.24 8.39
CA ASP A 42 -7.78 -1.84 7.10
C ASP A 42 -6.43 -2.52 6.84
N ILE A 43 -5.99 -2.47 5.59
CA ILE A 43 -4.63 -2.89 5.18
C ILE A 43 -3.75 -1.65 5.10
N ASP A 44 -2.79 -1.55 6.01
CA ASP A 44 -1.79 -0.48 5.99
C ASP A 44 -0.56 -0.89 5.17
N ILE A 45 -0.18 -0.06 4.20
CA ILE A 45 1.02 -0.26 3.38
C ILE A 45 1.96 0.93 3.56
N ALA A 46 3.22 0.65 3.90
CA ALA A 46 4.27 1.65 3.94
C ALA A 46 5.14 1.57 2.68
N ILE A 47 5.32 2.70 2.01
CA ILE A 47 6.14 2.83 0.78
C ILE A 47 7.35 3.68 1.12
N VAL A 48 8.55 3.14 0.87
CA VAL A 48 9.82 3.82 1.09
C VAL A 48 10.40 4.21 -0.26
N VAL A 49 10.68 5.50 -0.45
CA VAL A 49 11.29 6.08 -1.66
C VAL A 49 12.60 6.78 -1.29
N ASP A 50 13.54 6.88 -2.23
CA ASP A 50 14.80 7.60 -1.99
C ASP A 50 14.62 9.13 -2.00
N SER A 51 13.65 9.64 -2.79
CA SER A 51 13.23 11.04 -2.82
C SER A 51 11.74 11.17 -3.08
N ILE A 52 11.16 12.28 -2.63
CA ILE A 52 9.82 12.72 -3.04
C ILE A 52 10.05 13.82 -4.07
N ASP A 53 9.89 13.47 -5.34
CA ASP A 53 10.02 14.41 -6.43
C ASP A 53 8.65 15.08 -6.66
N GLY A 54 8.58 16.41 -6.54
CA GLY A 54 7.33 17.16 -6.70
C GLY A 54 6.58 17.41 -5.39
N ASP A 55 5.26 17.57 -5.48
CA ASP A 55 4.40 17.90 -4.34
C ASP A 55 3.96 16.62 -3.58
N PHE A 56 4.10 16.66 -2.26
CA PHE A 56 3.71 15.55 -1.39
C PHE A 56 2.22 15.21 -1.49
N LEU A 57 1.35 16.22 -1.60
CA LEU A 57 -0.09 16.03 -1.71
C LEU A 57 -0.47 15.37 -3.04
N ASP A 58 0.25 15.69 -4.12
CA ASP A 58 0.05 15.05 -5.42
C ASP A 58 0.42 13.56 -5.36
N MET A 59 1.56 13.23 -4.73
CA MET A 59 1.98 11.85 -4.50
C MET A 59 0.96 11.10 -3.63
N ALA A 60 0.53 11.68 -2.51
CA ALA A 60 -0.47 11.08 -1.64
C ALA A 60 -1.81 10.85 -2.37
N SER A 61 -2.23 11.82 -3.17
CA SER A 61 -3.45 11.74 -3.98
C SER A 61 -3.36 10.66 -5.06
N MET A 62 -2.20 10.51 -5.71
CA MET A 62 -1.94 9.44 -6.65
C MET A 62 -2.00 8.07 -5.98
N LEU A 63 -1.31 7.89 -4.85
CA LEU A 63 -1.34 6.64 -4.07
C LEU A 63 -2.78 6.28 -3.65
N TYR A 64 -3.57 7.27 -3.23
CA TYR A 64 -4.98 7.08 -2.89
C TYR A 64 -5.81 6.65 -4.11
N ARG A 65 -5.58 7.23 -5.29
CA ARG A 65 -6.28 6.82 -6.52
C ARG A 65 -5.94 5.38 -6.93
N LEU A 66 -4.67 4.98 -6.82
CA LEU A 66 -4.24 3.61 -7.19
C LEU A 66 -4.92 2.52 -6.34
N ARG A 67 -5.35 2.82 -5.11
CA ARG A 67 -6.07 1.85 -4.27
C ARG A 67 -7.37 1.38 -4.93
N ARG A 68 -8.08 2.28 -5.62
CA ARG A 68 -9.41 2.01 -6.20
C ARG A 68 -9.42 0.87 -7.21
N ASP A 69 -8.29 0.57 -7.83
CA ASP A 69 -8.16 -0.55 -8.77
C ASP A 69 -8.08 -1.92 -8.06
N ILE A 70 -8.07 -1.93 -6.73
CA ILE A 70 -7.91 -3.13 -5.90
C ILE A 70 -9.05 -3.28 -4.90
N ASP A 71 -9.44 -2.19 -4.25
CA ASP A 71 -10.46 -2.15 -3.20
C ASP A 71 -11.18 -0.80 -3.26
N ASP A 72 -12.52 -0.84 -3.35
CA ASP A 72 -13.42 0.31 -3.60
C ASP A 72 -13.85 0.99 -2.28
#